data_AF-A0A3E0IB23-F1
#
_entry.id   AF-A0A3E0IB23-F1
#
_cell.length_a   1.000
_cell.length_b   1.000
_cell.length_c   1.000
_cell.angle_alpha   90.00
_cell.angle_beta   90.00
_cell.angle_gamma   90.00
#
_symmetry.space_group_name_H-M   'P 1'
#
loop_
_entity.id
_entity.type
_entity.pdbx_description
1 polymer ?
#
loop_
_entity_poly.entity_id
_entity_poly.type
_entity_poly.pdbx_seq_one_letter_code
_entity_poly.pdbx_strand_id
1 'polypeptide(L)'
;MEDEKLAKVLVAVRDSARYQSVADDTVRRIATASLTAARGDVNDAVKRTKRGLHEIFGAYLPSTPRYEKMLGLLRDAGSREERRDVLSRTMSSHASTKERLPILDEFYAAIFERLPEPPKVIADLACGMNPLTVEWMPVGEDVLYRASDIDSRLMAFLDEALTVLGVSHEVAVHDLLTGPDPAPADVTLLLKAVPCIETQQKELGWSLIDAINSPVVVVSFPTKSLGQRSKGMYRTYSSGFTAHAEGRQWQVEELEFGNELVYVVQK
;
A
#
# COMPACT_ATOMS: atom_id res chain seq x y z
N MET A 1 -18.80 -11.06 28.49
CA MET A 1 -17.75 -12.12 28.41
C MET A 1 -16.97 -12.06 27.10
N GLU A 2 -17.64 -11.93 25.95
CA GLU A 2 -16.95 -11.83 24.64
C GLU A 2 -16.13 -10.54 24.50
N ASP A 3 -16.66 -9.39 24.92
CA ASP A 3 -15.92 -8.12 24.95
C ASP A 3 -14.67 -8.17 25.83
N GLU A 4 -14.73 -8.86 26.98
CA GLU A 4 -13.58 -9.03 27.88
C GLU A 4 -12.49 -9.90 27.23
N LYS A 5 -12.88 -10.93 26.47
CA LYS A 5 -11.95 -11.77 25.71
C LYS A 5 -11.31 -10.99 24.57
N LEU A 6 -12.09 -10.21 23.83
CA LEU A 6 -11.58 -9.35 22.76
C LEU A 6 -10.57 -8.34 23.32
N ALA A 7 -10.88 -7.68 24.44
CA ALA A 7 -9.95 -6.76 25.11
C ALA A 7 -8.61 -7.43 25.46
N LYS A 8 -8.63 -8.67 25.98
CA LYS A 8 -7.41 -9.44 26.26
C LYS A 8 -6.59 -9.73 25.00
N VAL A 9 -7.25 -10.05 23.88
CA VAL A 9 -6.56 -10.25 22.59
C VAL A 9 -5.91 -8.95 22.12
N LEU A 10 -6.64 -7.83 22.16
CA LEU A 10 -6.14 -6.52 21.74
C LEU A 10 -4.89 -6.09 22.51
N VAL A 11 -4.93 -6.19 23.85
CA VAL A 11 -3.77 -5.89 24.71
C VAL A 11 -2.56 -6.74 24.34
N ALA A 12 -2.74 -8.06 24.24
CA ALA A 12 -1.63 -8.98 23.93
C ALA A 12 -1.04 -8.82 22.51
N VAL A 13 -1.82 -8.26 21.57
CA VAL A 13 -1.34 -7.90 20.24
C VAL A 13 -0.58 -6.58 20.28
N ARG A 14 -1.08 -5.58 21.02
CA ARG A 14 -0.44 -4.27 21.20
C ARG A 14 0.90 -4.35 21.94
N ASP A 15 1.07 -5.29 22.86
CA ASP A 15 2.35 -5.58 23.52
C ASP A 15 3.43 -6.07 22.53
N SER A 16 3.06 -6.47 21.31
CA SER A 16 4.02 -6.78 20.27
C SER A 16 4.58 -5.50 19.65
N ALA A 17 5.88 -5.28 19.83
CA ALA A 17 6.59 -4.14 19.25
C ALA A 17 6.38 -3.96 17.73
N ARG A 18 6.09 -5.05 17.00
CA ARG A 18 5.86 -5.06 15.55
C ARG A 18 4.48 -4.54 15.12
N TYR A 19 3.46 -4.71 15.97
CA TYR A 19 2.06 -4.40 15.61
C TYR A 19 1.45 -3.30 16.48
N GLN A 20 2.21 -2.76 17.43
CA GLN A 20 1.75 -1.72 18.35
C GLN A 20 1.24 -0.46 17.65
N SER A 21 1.68 -0.19 16.41
CA SER A 21 1.32 1.01 15.62
C SER A 21 0.31 0.75 14.49
N VAL A 22 -0.13 -0.50 14.28
CA VAL A 22 -1.17 -0.80 13.28
C VAL A 22 -2.51 -0.18 13.73
N ALA A 23 -3.38 0.27 12.83
CA ALA A 23 -4.63 0.96 13.15
C ALA A 23 -5.52 0.13 14.10
N ASP A 24 -6.17 0.81 15.04
CA ASP A 24 -7.03 0.15 16.05
C ASP A 24 -8.16 -0.65 15.39
N ASP A 25 -8.79 -0.09 14.36
CA ASP A 25 -9.89 -0.75 13.65
C ASP A 25 -9.41 -1.98 12.89
N THR A 26 -8.23 -1.93 12.26
CA THR A 26 -7.60 -3.11 11.62
C THR A 26 -7.36 -4.22 12.64
N VAL A 27 -6.73 -3.90 13.77
CA VAL A 27 -6.42 -4.91 14.80
C VAL A 27 -7.70 -5.48 15.40
N ARG A 28 -8.70 -4.62 15.68
CA ARG A 28 -10.00 -5.03 16.21
C ARG A 28 -10.75 -5.95 15.25
N ARG A 29 -10.81 -5.61 13.97
CA ARG A 29 -11.46 -6.43 12.94
C ARG A 29 -10.84 -7.83 12.87
N ILE A 30 -9.52 -7.92 12.78
CA ILE A 30 -8.80 -9.20 12.70
C ILE A 30 -8.92 -9.98 14.01
N ALA A 31 -8.84 -9.31 15.17
CA ALA A 31 -8.97 -9.93 16.48
C ALA A 31 -10.38 -10.52 16.69
N THR A 32 -11.41 -9.81 16.26
CA THR A 32 -12.81 -10.27 16.33
C THR A 32 -12.99 -11.55 15.50
N ALA A 33 -12.59 -11.52 14.22
CA ALA A 33 -12.65 -12.71 13.37
C ALA A 33 -11.81 -13.88 13.90
N SER A 34 -10.64 -13.58 14.46
CA SER A 34 -9.74 -14.56 15.07
C SER A 34 -10.34 -15.22 16.31
N LEU A 35 -11.05 -14.45 17.15
CA LEU A 35 -11.71 -14.96 18.35
C LEU A 35 -12.88 -15.89 18.02
N THR A 36 -13.68 -15.53 17.01
CA THR A 36 -14.73 -16.40 16.47
C THR A 36 -14.14 -17.71 15.94
N ALA A 37 -13.08 -17.62 15.12
CA ALA A 37 -12.42 -18.79 14.55
C ALA A 37 -11.73 -19.68 15.61
N ALA A 38 -11.25 -19.08 16.70
CA ALA A 38 -10.66 -19.76 17.85
C ALA A 38 -11.71 -20.30 18.85
N ARG A 39 -13.01 -20.20 18.54
CA ARG A 39 -14.11 -20.61 19.43
C ARG A 39 -14.02 -19.98 20.83
N GLY A 40 -13.55 -18.73 20.88
CA GLY A 40 -13.39 -17.97 22.12
C GLY A 40 -12.15 -18.32 22.95
N ASP A 41 -11.20 -19.09 22.42
CA ASP A 41 -9.87 -19.27 23.03
C ASP A 41 -9.00 -18.03 22.77
N VAL A 42 -8.64 -17.33 23.85
CA VAL A 42 -7.89 -16.06 23.77
C VAL A 42 -6.46 -16.27 23.24
N ASN A 43 -5.79 -17.36 23.62
CA ASN A 43 -4.40 -17.59 23.25
C ASN A 43 -4.28 -17.98 21.76
N ASP A 44 -5.19 -18.81 21.25
CA ASP A 44 -5.27 -19.11 19.83
C ASP A 44 -5.70 -17.89 19.01
N ALA A 45 -6.66 -17.09 19.51
CA ALA A 45 -7.06 -15.84 18.88
C ALA A 45 -5.89 -14.84 18.74
N VAL A 46 -5.04 -14.70 19.77
CA VAL A 46 -3.83 -13.87 19.70
C VAL A 46 -2.88 -14.37 18.61
N LYS A 47 -2.63 -15.68 18.53
CA LYS A 47 -1.76 -16.27 17.49
C LYS A 47 -2.31 -16.05 16.09
N ARG A 48 -3.62 -16.25 15.89
CA ARG A 48 -4.31 -15.99 14.62
C ARG A 48 -4.24 -14.53 14.23
N THR A 49 -4.48 -13.62 15.18
CA THR A 49 -4.42 -12.17 14.93
C THR A 49 -3.01 -11.74 14.50
N LYS A 50 -1.97 -12.17 15.24
CA LYS A 50 -0.57 -11.87 14.90
C LYS A 50 -0.14 -12.44 13.55
N ARG A 51 -0.68 -13.60 13.14
CA ARG A 51 -0.46 -14.18 11.81
C ARG A 51 -1.17 -13.38 10.72
N GLY A 52 -2.43 -13.01 10.91
CA GLY A 52 -3.14 -12.16 9.95
C GLY A 52 -2.43 -10.81 9.74
N LEU A 53 -2.02 -10.16 10.83
CA LEU A 53 -1.21 -8.93 10.77
C LEU A 53 0.16 -9.14 10.11
N HIS A 54 0.77 -10.31 10.27
CA HIS A 54 1.99 -10.65 9.56
C HIS A 54 1.74 -10.74 8.05
N GLU A 55 0.68 -11.42 7.62
CA GLU A 55 0.37 -11.63 6.21
C GLU A 55 0.08 -10.32 5.46
N ILE A 56 -0.62 -9.38 6.10
CA ILE A 56 -1.06 -8.14 5.43
C ILE A 56 -0.09 -6.98 5.56
N PHE A 57 0.79 -6.99 6.57
CA PHE A 57 1.68 -5.89 6.90
C PHE A 57 3.09 -6.37 7.23
N GLY A 58 3.21 -7.26 8.22
CA GLY A 58 4.52 -7.67 8.75
C GLY A 58 5.45 -8.26 7.69
N ALA A 59 4.94 -9.04 6.74
CA ALA A 59 5.73 -9.68 5.69
C ALA A 59 6.47 -8.67 4.79
N TYR A 60 5.93 -7.45 4.65
CA TYR A 60 6.54 -6.39 3.87
C TYR A 60 7.64 -5.63 4.62
N LEU A 61 7.66 -5.71 5.96
CA LEU A 61 8.68 -5.12 6.82
C LEU A 61 9.48 -6.24 7.53
N PRO A 62 10.53 -6.80 6.89
CA PRO A 62 11.30 -7.92 7.43
C PRO A 62 12.03 -7.56 8.73
N SER A 63 12.36 -6.28 8.92
CA SER A 63 12.90 -5.74 10.15
C SER A 63 12.19 -4.44 10.51
N THR A 64 12.20 -4.07 11.79
CA THR A 64 11.67 -2.77 12.25
C THR A 64 12.50 -1.64 11.63
N PRO A 65 11.91 -0.76 10.80
CA PRO A 65 12.63 0.36 10.23
C PRO A 65 13.14 1.31 11.32
N ARG A 66 14.30 1.93 11.08
CA ARG A 66 14.85 2.98 11.94
C ARG A 66 14.51 4.33 11.33
N TYR A 67 13.24 4.71 11.42
CA TYR A 67 12.69 5.88 10.72
C TYR A 67 13.44 7.17 11.06
N GLU A 68 13.81 7.38 12.33
CA GLU A 68 14.55 8.57 12.76
C GLU A 68 15.93 8.66 12.10
N LYS A 69 16.61 7.52 11.93
CA LYS A 69 17.89 7.45 11.22
C LYS A 69 17.70 7.72 9.72
N MET A 70 16.65 7.16 9.12
CA MET A 70 16.33 7.36 7.70
C MET A 70 16.04 8.84 7.42
N LEU A 71 15.25 9.50 8.28
CA LEU A 71 14.98 10.94 8.21
C LEU A 71 16.23 11.80 8.39
N GLY A 72 17.11 11.45 9.33
CA GLY A 72 18.39 12.15 9.50
C GLY A 72 19.22 12.13 8.22
N LEU A 73 19.38 10.95 7.61
CA LEU A 73 20.10 10.82 6.34
C LEU A 73 19.43 11.59 5.20
N LEU A 74 18.09 11.65 5.16
CA LEU A 74 17.37 12.39 4.13
C LEU A 74 17.54 13.90 4.28
N ARG A 75 17.54 14.41 5.51
CA ARG A 75 17.78 15.83 5.83
C ARG A 75 19.21 16.27 5.51
N ASP A 76 20.18 15.36 5.67
CA ASP A 76 21.60 15.63 5.40
C ASP A 76 21.95 15.59 3.90
N ALA A 77 21.07 15.05 3.05
CA ALA A 77 21.31 14.94 1.61
C ALA A 77 21.12 16.29 0.91
N GLY A 78 22.22 16.87 0.42
CA GLY A 78 22.25 18.22 -0.16
C GLY A 78 21.87 18.27 -1.64
N SER A 79 22.11 17.20 -2.38
CA SER A 79 21.82 17.10 -3.82
C SER A 79 20.67 16.13 -4.13
N ARG A 80 20.07 16.26 -5.32
CA ARG A 80 19.04 15.31 -5.80
C ARG A 80 19.58 13.89 -5.92
N GLU A 81 20.84 13.73 -6.31
CA GLU A 81 21.48 12.41 -6.41
C GLU A 81 21.62 11.75 -5.04
N GLU A 82 22.13 12.49 -4.04
CA GLU A 82 22.23 11.99 -2.66
C GLU A 82 20.85 11.67 -2.07
N ARG A 83 19.84 12.52 -2.32
CA ARG A 83 18.47 12.26 -1.88
C ARG A 83 17.93 10.98 -2.51
N ARG A 84 18.05 10.80 -3.83
CA ARG A 84 17.62 9.57 -4.51
C ARG A 84 18.33 8.32 -3.98
N ASP A 85 19.61 8.39 -3.63
CA ASP A 85 20.34 7.27 -3.01
C ASP A 85 19.78 6.94 -1.61
N VAL A 86 19.55 7.95 -0.77
CA VAL A 86 18.96 7.76 0.57
C VAL A 86 17.53 7.20 0.47
N LEU A 87 16.70 7.75 -0.41
CA LEU A 87 15.33 7.28 -0.67
C LEU A 87 15.33 5.83 -1.16
N SER A 88 16.23 5.48 -2.09
CA SER A 88 16.36 4.11 -2.60
C SER A 88 16.74 3.12 -1.50
N ARG A 89 17.72 3.47 -0.65
CA ARG A 89 18.11 2.65 0.51
C ARG A 89 16.96 2.49 1.49
N THR A 90 16.21 3.56 1.74
CA THR A 90 15.04 3.55 2.63
C THR A 90 13.95 2.63 2.09
N MET A 91 13.54 2.82 0.84
CA MET A 91 12.55 1.98 0.16
C MET A 91 12.96 0.50 0.06
N SER A 92 14.27 0.20 0.07
CA SER A 92 14.77 -1.17 0.08
C SER A 92 14.45 -1.96 1.35
N SER A 93 14.05 -1.28 2.43
CA SER A 93 13.62 -1.89 3.69
C SER A 93 12.18 -2.41 3.67
N HIS A 94 11.41 -2.06 2.64
CA HIS A 94 10.04 -2.51 2.44
C HIS A 94 9.95 -3.37 1.16
N ALA A 95 9.41 -4.60 1.28
CA ALA A 95 9.53 -5.61 0.23
C ALA A 95 8.91 -5.16 -1.11
N SER A 96 7.70 -4.58 -1.08
CA SER A 96 7.00 -4.16 -2.30
C SER A 96 7.74 -3.06 -3.06
N THR A 97 8.28 -2.07 -2.35
CA THR A 97 9.04 -0.96 -2.95
C THR A 97 10.44 -1.39 -3.36
N LYS A 98 11.08 -2.28 -2.60
CA LYS A 98 12.37 -2.89 -2.96
C LYS A 98 12.32 -3.57 -4.32
N GLU A 99 11.24 -4.31 -4.60
CA GLU A 99 11.04 -4.97 -5.89
C GLU A 99 10.95 -3.98 -7.06
N ARG A 100 10.42 -2.78 -6.81
CA ARG A 100 10.21 -1.73 -7.84
C ARG A 100 11.44 -0.84 -8.07
N LEU A 101 12.37 -0.75 -7.11
CA LEU A 101 13.57 0.09 -7.20
C LEU A 101 14.29 0.04 -8.56
N PRO A 102 14.55 -1.14 -9.17
CA PRO A 102 15.32 -1.20 -10.43
C PRO A 102 14.60 -0.63 -11.65
N ILE A 103 13.29 -0.39 -11.55
CA ILE A 103 12.41 0.01 -12.66
C ILE A 103 11.71 1.34 -12.41
N LEU A 104 12.03 2.10 -11.35
CA LEU A 104 11.27 3.29 -10.96
C LEU A 104 11.16 4.35 -12.07
N ASP A 105 12.27 4.67 -12.75
CA ASP A 105 12.27 5.67 -13.82
C ASP A 105 11.37 5.23 -14.99
N GLU A 106 11.46 3.98 -15.44
CA GLU A 106 10.61 3.43 -16.51
C GLU A 106 9.14 3.32 -16.06
N PHE A 107 8.91 2.82 -14.85
CA PHE A 107 7.59 2.55 -14.28
C PHE A 107 6.75 3.82 -14.22
N TYR A 108 7.27 4.90 -13.64
CA TYR A 108 6.51 6.14 -13.54
C TYR A 108 6.47 6.91 -14.85
N ALA A 109 7.52 6.90 -15.66
CA ALA A 109 7.46 7.55 -16.97
C ALA A 109 6.34 6.93 -17.83
N ALA A 110 6.29 5.60 -17.93
CA ALA A 110 5.29 4.90 -18.73
C ALA A 110 3.86 5.08 -18.18
N ILE A 111 3.66 4.99 -16.86
CA ILE A 111 2.33 5.22 -16.27
C ILE A 111 1.85 6.65 -16.52
N PHE A 112 2.71 7.65 -16.29
CA PHE A 112 2.32 9.05 -16.39
C PHE A 112 2.11 9.52 -17.83
N GLU A 113 2.79 8.90 -18.81
CA GLU A 113 2.55 9.14 -20.25
C GLU A 113 1.11 8.77 -20.68
N ARG A 114 0.43 7.89 -19.92
CA ARG A 114 -0.91 7.38 -20.22
C ARG A 114 -2.01 8.09 -19.45
N LEU A 115 -1.63 9.04 -18.61
CA LEU A 115 -2.59 9.93 -17.97
C LEU A 115 -3.08 10.94 -19.00
N PRO A 116 -4.38 11.28 -18.99
CA PRO A 116 -4.92 12.25 -19.94
C PRO A 116 -4.30 13.64 -19.72
N GLU A 117 -4.02 13.99 -18.47
CA GLU A 117 -3.40 15.26 -18.07
C GLU A 117 -2.44 15.03 -16.87
N PRO A 118 -1.43 15.90 -16.67
CA PRO A 118 -0.60 15.86 -15.47
C PRO A 118 -1.44 16.05 -14.19
N PRO A 119 -1.38 15.13 -13.22
CA PRO A 119 -2.24 15.19 -12.05
C PRO A 119 -1.86 16.34 -11.12
N LYS A 120 -2.87 17.02 -10.57
CA LYS A 120 -2.74 17.97 -9.47
C LYS A 120 -2.93 17.29 -8.11
N VAL A 121 -3.71 16.21 -8.05
CA VAL A 121 -3.91 15.41 -6.85
C VAL A 121 -3.66 13.93 -7.13
N ILE A 122 -2.73 13.34 -6.40
CA ILE A 122 -2.46 11.90 -6.41
C ILE A 122 -2.90 11.31 -5.09
N ALA A 123 -3.74 10.26 -5.12
CA ALA A 123 -4.02 9.43 -3.95
C ALA A 123 -3.26 8.11 -4.04
N ASP A 124 -2.53 7.72 -3.00
CA ASP A 124 -1.80 6.45 -2.91
C ASP A 124 -2.37 5.62 -1.74
N LEU A 125 -3.05 4.53 -2.08
CA LEU A 125 -3.82 3.72 -1.15
C LEU A 125 -3.08 2.41 -0.83
N ALA A 126 -2.96 2.07 0.46
CA ALA A 126 -2.05 1.04 0.94
C ALA A 126 -0.62 1.30 0.43
N CYS A 127 -0.18 2.54 0.64
CA CYS A 127 0.96 3.12 -0.04
C CYS A 127 2.30 2.45 0.30
N GLY A 128 2.42 1.78 1.45
CA GLY A 128 3.71 1.31 1.95
C GLY A 128 4.73 2.47 1.97
N MET A 129 5.92 2.25 1.41
CA MET A 129 6.93 3.32 1.22
C MET A 129 6.89 3.99 -0.15
N ASN A 130 5.85 3.76 -0.95
CA ASN A 130 5.74 4.29 -2.30
C ASN A 130 5.74 5.83 -2.40
N PRO A 131 5.26 6.61 -1.40
CA PRO A 131 5.32 8.08 -1.50
C PRO A 131 6.76 8.63 -1.61
N LEU A 132 7.77 7.86 -1.18
CA LEU A 132 9.18 8.21 -1.34
C LEU A 132 9.66 8.19 -2.80
N THR A 133 8.86 7.68 -3.73
CA THR A 133 9.19 7.66 -5.17
C THR A 133 8.82 8.95 -5.88
N VAL A 134 8.28 9.96 -5.20
CA VAL A 134 7.84 11.24 -5.78
C VAL A 134 8.91 11.91 -6.66
N GLU A 135 10.20 11.79 -6.31
CA GLU A 135 11.28 12.35 -7.14
C GLU A 135 11.46 11.67 -8.51
N TRP A 136 10.85 10.49 -8.72
CA TRP A 136 10.80 9.73 -9.98
C TRP A 136 9.51 9.95 -10.75
N MET A 137 8.49 10.57 -10.14
CA MET A 137 7.24 10.88 -10.83
C MET A 137 7.41 12.16 -11.65
N PRO A 138 6.96 12.22 -12.91
CA PRO A 138 6.98 13.45 -13.71
C PRO A 138 5.81 14.38 -13.31
N VAL A 139 5.80 14.80 -12.03
CA VAL A 139 4.79 15.67 -11.44
C VAL A 139 5.27 17.11 -11.33
N GLY A 140 4.33 18.06 -11.36
CA GLY A 140 4.62 19.47 -11.13
C GLY A 140 4.83 19.79 -9.64
N GLU A 141 5.39 20.96 -9.34
CA GLU A 141 5.65 21.43 -7.96
C GLU A 141 4.36 21.62 -7.14
N ASP A 142 3.22 21.87 -7.80
CA ASP A 142 1.92 22.09 -7.16
C ASP A 142 1.13 20.79 -6.88
N VAL A 143 1.75 19.62 -7.03
CA VAL A 143 1.05 18.35 -6.79
C VAL A 143 0.74 18.16 -5.30
N LEU A 144 -0.50 17.81 -4.99
CA LEU A 144 -0.91 17.32 -3.67
C LEU A 144 -0.84 15.79 -3.64
N TYR A 145 -0.02 15.25 -2.75
CA TYR A 145 0.15 13.82 -2.55
C TYR A 145 -0.61 13.35 -1.32
N ARG A 146 -1.69 12.59 -1.51
CA ARG A 146 -2.46 11.95 -0.44
C ARG A 146 -2.01 10.51 -0.25
N ALA A 147 -1.44 10.18 0.89
CA ALA A 147 -0.97 8.81 1.16
C ALA A 147 -1.73 8.18 2.33
N SER A 148 -2.07 6.90 2.22
CA SER A 148 -2.67 6.17 3.33
C SER A 148 -2.21 4.72 3.43
N ASP A 149 -2.01 4.27 4.67
CA ASP A 149 -1.70 2.89 5.03
C ASP A 149 -2.18 2.61 6.47
N ILE A 150 -2.09 1.37 6.92
CA ILE A 150 -2.63 0.92 8.21
C ILE A 150 -1.69 1.11 9.39
N ASP A 151 -0.47 1.61 9.23
CA ASP A 151 0.51 1.75 10.32
C ASP A 151 0.87 3.21 10.64
N SER A 152 0.59 3.64 11.86
CA SER A 152 0.76 5.04 12.27
C SER A 152 2.21 5.50 12.32
N ARG A 153 3.18 4.61 12.56
CA ARG A 153 4.60 4.98 12.54
C ARG A 153 5.12 5.14 11.12
N LEU A 154 4.71 4.26 10.20
CA LEU A 154 4.96 4.41 8.78
C LEU A 154 4.39 5.73 8.28
N MET A 155 3.12 6.03 8.59
CA MET A 155 2.49 7.26 8.11
C MET A 155 3.15 8.51 8.69
N ALA A 156 3.49 8.53 9.99
CA ALA A 156 4.21 9.65 10.59
C ALA A 156 5.61 9.84 9.97
N PHE A 157 6.31 8.75 9.65
CA PHE A 157 7.58 8.81 8.93
C PHE A 157 7.42 9.40 7.52
N LEU A 158 6.36 9.02 6.80
CA LEU A 158 6.09 9.52 5.45
C LEU A 158 5.72 11.00 5.45
N ASP A 159 4.95 11.47 6.44
CA ASP A 159 4.65 12.89 6.66
C ASP A 159 5.93 13.72 6.77
N GLU A 160 6.84 13.31 7.66
CA GLU A 160 8.12 13.99 7.85
C GLU A 160 9.00 13.90 6.60
N ALA A 161 9.02 12.75 5.91
CA ALA A 161 9.83 12.57 4.72
C ALA A 161 9.34 13.43 3.55
N LEU A 162 8.03 13.49 3.29
CA LEU A 162 7.44 14.33 2.25
C LEU A 162 7.60 15.82 2.57
N THR A 163 7.53 16.19 3.85
CA THR A 163 7.87 17.55 4.31
C THR A 163 9.32 17.90 3.97
N VAL A 164 10.28 17.02 4.25
CA VAL A 164 11.71 17.24 3.92
C VAL A 164 11.93 17.33 2.41
N LEU A 165 11.15 16.60 1.61
CA LEU A 165 11.19 16.66 0.15
C LEU A 165 10.49 17.91 -0.43
N GLY A 166 9.80 18.71 0.39
CA GLY A 166 9.08 19.90 -0.06
C GLY A 166 7.83 19.58 -0.89
N VAL A 167 7.24 18.40 -0.72
CA VAL A 167 6.03 17.97 -1.44
C VAL A 167 4.79 18.40 -0.65
N SER A 168 3.78 18.97 -1.30
CA SER A 168 2.49 19.20 -0.65
C SER A 168 1.80 17.86 -0.42
N HIS A 169 1.40 17.55 0.82
CA HIS A 169 0.90 16.22 1.14
C HIS A 169 -0.16 16.22 2.25
N GLU A 170 -0.93 15.14 2.27
CA GLU A 170 -1.80 14.73 3.37
C GLU A 170 -1.56 13.24 3.62
N VAL A 171 -1.27 12.85 4.86
CA VAL A 171 -1.16 11.44 5.22
C VAL A 171 -2.28 11.03 6.16
N ALA A 172 -2.77 9.79 6.00
CA ALA A 172 -3.80 9.24 6.87
C ALA A 172 -3.49 7.79 7.24
N VAL A 173 -3.82 7.42 8.48
CA VAL A 173 -3.89 6.01 8.88
C VAL A 173 -5.27 5.49 8.49
N HIS A 174 -5.34 4.58 7.52
CA HIS A 174 -6.62 4.17 6.94
C HIS A 174 -6.64 2.68 6.59
N ASP A 175 -7.72 1.99 6.98
CA ASP A 175 -7.98 0.61 6.59
C ASP A 175 -8.94 0.58 5.40
N LEU A 176 -8.44 0.21 4.22
CA LEU A 176 -9.23 0.10 2.99
C LEU A 176 -10.37 -0.92 3.09
N LEU A 177 -10.38 -1.80 4.11
CA LEU A 177 -11.54 -2.65 4.35
C LEU A 177 -12.78 -1.89 4.84
N THR A 178 -12.63 -0.63 5.21
CA THR A 178 -13.73 0.29 5.53
C THR A 178 -14.20 1.11 4.32
N GLY A 179 -13.59 0.90 3.15
CA GLY A 179 -13.79 1.67 1.93
C GLY A 179 -12.64 2.65 1.64
N PRO A 180 -12.55 3.21 0.43
CA PRO A 180 -11.56 4.24 0.12
C PRO A 180 -11.99 5.60 0.72
N ASP A 181 -11.05 6.52 0.84
CA ASP A 181 -11.36 7.92 1.14
C ASP A 181 -12.28 8.50 0.03
N PRO A 182 -13.43 9.12 0.36
CA PRO A 182 -14.31 9.73 -0.64
C PRO A 182 -13.72 11.00 -1.26
N ALA A 183 -12.64 11.58 -0.72
CA ALA A 183 -12.01 12.76 -1.27
C ALA A 183 -11.54 12.52 -2.72
N PRO A 184 -11.91 13.41 -3.67
CA PRO A 184 -11.55 13.22 -5.06
C PRO A 184 -10.04 13.39 -5.28
N ALA A 185 -9.48 12.62 -6.20
CA ALA A 185 -8.14 12.81 -6.74
C ALA A 185 -8.17 12.69 -8.27
N ASP A 186 -7.15 13.21 -8.95
CA ASP A 186 -7.06 13.08 -10.41
C ASP A 186 -6.61 11.67 -10.78
N VAL A 187 -5.69 11.11 -9.98
CA VAL A 187 -5.18 9.74 -10.13
C VAL A 187 -5.10 9.07 -8.78
N THR A 188 -5.59 7.83 -8.70
CA THR A 188 -5.36 6.95 -7.55
C THR A 188 -4.43 5.81 -7.89
N LEU A 189 -3.40 5.61 -7.08
CA LEU A 189 -2.50 4.46 -7.11
C LEU A 189 -3.02 3.40 -6.12
N LEU A 190 -3.23 2.18 -6.63
CA LEU A 190 -3.60 1.00 -5.85
C LEU A 190 -2.61 -0.13 -6.17
N LEU A 191 -1.36 0.04 -5.73
CA LEU A 191 -0.22 -0.76 -6.19
C LEU A 191 -0.02 -2.03 -5.36
N LYS A 192 -0.18 -3.21 -5.96
CA LYS A 192 -0.09 -4.54 -5.31
C LYS A 192 -1.00 -4.71 -4.09
N ALA A 193 -2.04 -3.89 -3.94
CA ALA A 193 -2.92 -3.90 -2.78
C ALA A 193 -4.09 -4.91 -2.93
N VAL A 194 -4.69 -5.01 -4.13
CA VAL A 194 -5.85 -5.87 -4.39
C VAL A 194 -5.67 -7.32 -3.91
N PRO A 195 -4.54 -8.01 -4.18
CA PRO A 195 -4.30 -9.36 -3.66
C PRO A 195 -4.41 -9.48 -2.13
N CYS A 196 -3.87 -8.50 -1.40
CA CYS A 196 -3.85 -8.47 0.05
C CYS A 196 -5.25 -8.18 0.62
N ILE A 197 -6.08 -7.45 -0.11
CA ILE A 197 -7.46 -7.14 0.29
C ILE A 197 -8.35 -8.36 0.03
N GLU A 198 -8.21 -9.01 -1.13
CA GLU A 198 -8.95 -10.23 -1.48
C GLU A 198 -8.70 -11.40 -0.51
N THR A 199 -7.49 -11.50 0.06
CA THR A 199 -7.20 -12.54 1.08
C THR A 199 -7.92 -12.27 2.40
N GLN A 200 -8.22 -11.01 2.71
CA GLN A 200 -8.93 -10.61 3.92
C GLN A 200 -10.45 -10.64 3.72
N GLN A 201 -10.95 -10.17 2.57
CA GLN A 201 -12.36 -10.14 2.21
C GLN A 201 -12.50 -10.29 0.70
N LYS A 202 -13.08 -11.41 0.27
CA LYS A 202 -13.33 -11.70 -1.15
C LYS A 202 -14.20 -10.63 -1.81
N GLU A 203 -13.95 -10.38 -3.08
CA GLU A 203 -14.61 -9.39 -3.95
C GLU A 203 -14.37 -7.92 -3.55
N LEU A 204 -13.88 -7.66 -2.34
CA LEU A 204 -13.68 -6.30 -1.87
C LEU A 204 -12.56 -5.60 -2.64
N GLY A 205 -11.45 -6.30 -2.92
CA GLY A 205 -10.31 -5.73 -3.62
C GLY A 205 -10.68 -5.25 -5.02
N TRP A 206 -11.55 -6.00 -5.70
CA TRP A 206 -12.10 -5.59 -7.00
C TRP A 206 -13.10 -4.45 -6.86
N SER A 207 -14.05 -4.54 -5.92
CA SER A 207 -15.04 -3.48 -5.71
C SER A 207 -14.43 -2.13 -5.28
N LEU A 208 -13.23 -2.13 -4.68
CA LEU A 208 -12.50 -0.90 -4.38
C LEU A 208 -12.10 -0.15 -5.65
N ILE A 209 -11.76 -0.86 -6.73
CA ILE A 209 -11.46 -0.23 -8.01
C ILE A 209 -12.68 0.58 -8.46
N ASP A 210 -13.89 0.05 -8.35
CA ASP A 210 -15.12 0.79 -8.66
C ASP A 210 -15.34 1.97 -7.70
N ALA A 211 -15.18 1.77 -6.39
CA ALA A 211 -15.52 2.74 -5.34
C ALA A 211 -14.58 3.95 -5.23
N ILE A 212 -13.35 3.85 -5.74
CA ILE A 212 -12.37 4.95 -5.72
C ILE A 212 -12.90 6.18 -6.48
N ASN A 213 -12.90 7.34 -5.83
CA ASN A 213 -13.37 8.60 -6.41
C ASN A 213 -12.28 9.32 -7.23
N SER A 214 -11.78 8.66 -8.27
CA SER A 214 -10.80 9.22 -9.21
C SER A 214 -11.14 8.81 -10.64
N PRO A 215 -11.01 9.71 -11.63
CA PRO A 215 -11.26 9.38 -13.03
C PRO A 215 -10.21 8.40 -13.56
N VAL A 216 -8.99 8.40 -13.02
CA VAL A 216 -7.95 7.44 -13.35
C VAL A 216 -7.54 6.63 -12.12
N VAL A 217 -7.48 5.31 -12.27
CA VAL A 217 -6.96 4.38 -11.25
C VAL A 217 -5.83 3.56 -11.86
N VAL A 218 -4.66 3.64 -11.25
CA VAL A 218 -3.50 2.80 -11.56
C VAL A 218 -3.50 1.64 -10.58
N VAL A 219 -3.88 0.46 -11.03
CA VAL A 219 -3.89 -0.76 -10.20
C VAL A 219 -2.75 -1.67 -10.64
N SER A 220 -2.03 -2.26 -9.68
CA SER A 220 -0.97 -3.21 -10.00
C SER A 220 -1.06 -4.51 -9.22
N PHE A 221 -0.49 -5.56 -9.82
CA PHE A 221 -0.47 -6.92 -9.29
C PHE A 221 0.96 -7.48 -9.35
N PRO A 222 1.40 -8.22 -8.32
CA PRO A 222 2.65 -8.98 -8.42
C PRO A 222 2.47 -10.11 -9.45
N THR A 223 3.47 -10.37 -10.29
CA THR A 223 3.45 -11.48 -11.26
C THR A 223 4.23 -12.71 -10.78
N LYS A 224 4.89 -12.61 -9.62
CA LYS A 224 5.58 -13.70 -8.92
C LYS A 224 5.23 -13.69 -7.44
N SER A 225 5.10 -14.86 -6.83
CA SER A 225 5.13 -14.95 -5.38
C SER A 225 6.54 -14.65 -4.87
N LEU A 226 6.65 -14.13 -3.64
CA LEU A 226 7.92 -13.95 -2.94
C LEU A 226 8.70 -15.28 -2.93
N GLY A 227 9.62 -15.47 -3.91
CA GLY A 227 10.54 -16.59 -4.00
C GLY A 227 10.25 -17.75 -4.99
N GLN A 228 9.20 -17.73 -5.85
CA GLN A 228 8.93 -18.85 -6.80
C GLN A 228 8.47 -18.41 -8.22
N ARG A 229 8.72 -19.25 -9.23
CA ARG A 229 8.38 -19.10 -10.68
C ARG A 229 6.85 -19.10 -10.90
N SER A 230 6.23 -18.48 -11.93
CA SER A 230 6.13 -17.08 -12.39
C SER A 230 4.99 -16.92 -13.42
N LYS A 231 4.28 -17.99 -13.83
CA LYS A 231 3.22 -17.92 -14.86
C LYS A 231 1.78 -18.05 -14.36
N GLY A 232 1.57 -18.70 -13.21
CA GLY A 232 0.22 -18.88 -12.65
C GLY A 232 -0.36 -17.56 -12.14
N MET A 233 0.44 -16.78 -11.42
CA MET A 233 0.01 -15.54 -10.77
C MET A 233 -0.38 -14.46 -11.77
N TYR A 234 0.44 -14.21 -12.79
CA TYR A 234 0.09 -13.32 -13.90
C TYR A 234 -1.27 -13.68 -14.50
N ARG A 235 -1.47 -14.95 -14.89
CA ARG A 235 -2.74 -15.40 -15.49
C ARG A 235 -3.93 -15.22 -14.56
N THR A 236 -3.77 -15.51 -13.28
CA THR A 236 -4.85 -15.33 -12.29
C THR A 236 -5.27 -13.87 -12.21
N TYR A 237 -4.33 -12.94 -12.08
CA TYR A 237 -4.67 -11.52 -11.93
C TYR A 237 -5.12 -10.88 -13.24
N SER A 238 -4.50 -11.22 -14.38
CA SER A 238 -4.94 -10.68 -15.67
C SER A 238 -6.33 -11.19 -16.06
N SER A 239 -6.63 -12.47 -15.85
CA SER A 239 -7.98 -13.02 -16.09
C SER A 239 -9.00 -12.43 -15.11
N GLY A 240 -8.63 -12.28 -13.83
CA GLY A 240 -9.49 -11.66 -12.82
C GLY A 240 -9.81 -10.20 -13.15
N PHE A 241 -8.80 -9.41 -13.53
CA PHE A 241 -8.98 -8.03 -13.95
C PHE A 241 -9.82 -7.94 -15.23
N THR A 242 -9.57 -8.80 -16.22
CA THR A 242 -10.36 -8.83 -17.47
C THR A 242 -11.84 -9.10 -17.19
N ALA A 243 -12.14 -10.10 -16.36
CA ALA A 243 -13.51 -10.41 -15.95
C ALA A 243 -14.14 -9.26 -15.15
N HIS A 244 -13.36 -8.57 -14.32
CA HIS A 244 -13.84 -7.40 -13.60
C HIS A 244 -14.10 -6.20 -14.52
N ALA A 245 -13.26 -5.96 -15.53
CA ALA A 245 -13.44 -4.87 -16.49
C ALA A 245 -14.56 -5.14 -17.52
N GLU A 246 -14.96 -6.40 -17.70
CA GLU A 246 -15.98 -6.80 -18.69
C GLU A 246 -17.30 -6.05 -18.48
N GLY A 247 -17.83 -5.48 -19.57
CA GLY A 247 -19.08 -4.73 -19.57
C GLY A 247 -19.00 -3.30 -19.00
N ARG A 248 -17.84 -2.87 -18.49
CA ARG A 248 -17.62 -1.48 -18.04
C ARG A 248 -17.14 -0.63 -19.21
N GLN A 249 -17.50 0.66 -19.19
CA GLN A 249 -17.08 1.63 -20.21
C GLN A 249 -15.69 2.22 -19.92
N TRP A 250 -14.77 1.39 -19.42
CA TRP A 250 -13.43 1.82 -19.06
C TRP A 250 -12.48 1.75 -20.26
N GLN A 251 -11.57 2.72 -20.35
CA GLN A 251 -10.39 2.59 -21.20
C GLN A 251 -9.25 2.05 -20.34
N VAL A 252 -8.72 0.88 -20.73
CA VAL A 252 -7.69 0.19 -19.96
C VAL A 252 -6.44 0.02 -20.80
N GLU A 253 -5.32 0.47 -20.26
CA GLU A 253 -3.98 0.14 -20.78
C GLU A 253 -3.26 -0.83 -19.85
N GLU A 254 -2.76 -1.93 -20.41
CA GLU A 254 -1.93 -2.91 -19.69
C GLU A 254 -0.44 -2.60 -19.89
N LEU A 255 0.32 -2.62 -18.81
CA LEU A 255 1.78 -2.50 -18.80
C LEU A 255 2.40 -3.62 -17.97
N GLU A 256 3.54 -4.14 -18.41
CA GLU A 256 4.26 -5.19 -17.70
C GLU A 256 5.69 -4.73 -17.40
N PHE A 257 6.04 -4.68 -16.12
CA PHE A 257 7.38 -4.32 -15.65
C PHE A 257 7.99 -5.44 -14.83
N GLY A 258 8.69 -6.36 -15.49
CA GLY A 258 9.43 -7.45 -14.84
C GLY A 258 8.57 -8.37 -13.97
N ASN A 259 8.34 -7.99 -12.71
CA ASN A 259 7.53 -8.73 -11.73
C ASN A 259 6.21 -8.04 -11.36
N GLU A 260 5.80 -6.98 -12.06
CA GLU A 260 4.63 -6.18 -11.75
C GLU A 260 3.79 -5.95 -13.01
N LEU A 261 2.52 -6.37 -12.95
CA LEU A 261 1.50 -6.14 -13.97
C LEU A 261 0.71 -4.91 -13.54
N VAL A 262 0.57 -3.92 -14.41
CA VAL A 262 -0.08 -2.65 -14.12
C VAL A 262 -1.20 -2.43 -15.13
N TYR A 263 -2.34 -1.94 -14.64
CA TYR A 263 -3.43 -1.43 -15.45
C TYR A 263 -3.63 0.05 -15.15
N VAL A 264 -3.59 0.88 -16.18
CA VAL A 264 -4.04 2.27 -16.12
C VAL A 264 -5.50 2.28 -16.58
N VAL A 265 -6.41 2.54 -15.64
CA VAL A 265 -7.87 2.46 -15.85
C VAL A 265 -8.44 3.87 -15.87
N GLN A 266 -8.98 4.30 -17.00
CA GLN A 266 -9.76 5.52 -17.11
C GLN A 266 -11.25 5.14 -17.05
N LYS A 267 -11.94 5.67 -16.04
CA LYS A 267 -13.33 5.32 -15.69
C LYS A 267 -14.39 6.03 -16.52
#